data_AF-A0A6C2DYP4-F1
#
_entry.id   AF-A0A6C2DYP4-F1
#
_cell.length_a   1.000
_cell.length_b   1.000
_cell.length_c   1.000
_cell.angle_alpha   90.00
_cell.angle_beta   90.00
_cell.angle_gamma   90.00
#
_symmetry.space_group_name_H-M   'P 1'
#
loop_
_entity.id
_entity.type
_entity.pdbx_description
1 polymer ?
#
loop_
_entity_poly.entity_id
_entity_poly.type
_entity_poly.pdbx_seq_one_letter_code
_entity_poly.pdbx_strand_id
1 'polypeptide(L)'
;MNKNKITECLHKLDRWFLANKPEFYSKFNLGLSSAEITALTANLQLKLPDEIVVLYMWRNGTPKNWSIEFFPHYRFLPLEEAIAYYYEMIDDTIDGGGQVIDGFDLSIHCEWSYSYFTIFYSIDPIIIKIDKEATATTPVVEIFAEDCSATLKYNTLSNFISFITECYETEVFQITENKFGGFVEVTDRSRYALIYAQFEPSLISEENQ
;
A
#
# COMPACT_ATOMS: atom_id res chain seq x y z
N MET A 1 5.50 13.52 -13.54
CA MET A 1 6.47 12.48 -13.93
C MET A 1 6.13 11.12 -13.32
N ASN A 2 5.59 11.05 -12.11
CA ASN A 2 5.44 9.77 -11.38
C ASN A 2 4.30 8.86 -11.89
N LYS A 3 3.20 9.42 -12.41
CA LYS A 3 2.07 8.66 -12.99
C LYS A 3 2.48 7.65 -14.08
N ASN A 4 3.44 8.02 -14.93
CA ASN A 4 3.93 7.12 -15.98
C ASN A 4 4.72 5.95 -15.39
N LYS A 5 5.52 6.21 -14.35
CA LYS A 5 6.34 5.20 -13.67
C LYS A 5 5.48 4.11 -13.03
N ILE A 6 4.49 4.49 -12.22
CA ILE A 6 3.59 3.49 -11.62
C ILE A 6 2.84 2.68 -12.68
N THR A 7 2.34 3.33 -13.74
CA THR A 7 1.65 2.64 -14.85
C THR A 7 2.55 1.58 -15.52
N GLU A 8 3.81 1.91 -15.77
CA GLU A 8 4.79 0.97 -16.34
C GLU A 8 5.05 -0.23 -15.42
N CYS A 9 5.17 -0.01 -14.11
CA CYS A 9 5.31 -1.06 -13.12
C CYS A 9 4.09 -1.98 -13.06
N LEU A 10 2.88 -1.41 -13.08
CA LEU A 10 1.64 -2.20 -13.07
C LEU A 10 1.52 -3.07 -14.32
N HIS A 11 1.91 -2.57 -15.50
CA HIS A 11 1.98 -3.40 -16.71
C HIS A 11 3.02 -4.53 -16.63
N LYS A 12 4.13 -4.33 -15.91
CA LYS A 12 5.10 -5.40 -15.65
C LYS A 12 4.51 -6.45 -14.72
N LEU A 13 3.87 -6.03 -13.63
CA LEU A 13 3.16 -6.92 -12.71
C LEU A 13 2.10 -7.74 -13.44
N ASP A 14 1.29 -7.11 -14.32
CA ASP A 14 0.32 -7.83 -15.16
C ASP A 14 0.96 -8.96 -15.96
N ARG A 15 2.04 -8.65 -16.68
CA ARG A 15 2.76 -9.65 -17.47
C ARG A 15 3.32 -10.77 -16.59
N TRP A 16 3.91 -10.42 -15.45
CA TRP A 16 4.48 -11.39 -14.54
C TRP A 16 3.40 -12.32 -13.96
N PHE A 17 2.30 -11.75 -13.45
CA PHE A 17 1.22 -12.53 -12.86
C PHE A 17 0.54 -13.44 -13.88
N LEU A 18 0.25 -12.94 -15.08
CA LEU A 18 -0.36 -13.74 -16.15
C LEU A 18 0.55 -14.88 -16.62
N ALA A 19 1.87 -14.66 -16.65
CA ALA A 19 2.83 -15.68 -17.07
C ALA A 19 3.10 -16.74 -15.98
N ASN A 20 3.16 -16.33 -14.70
CA ASN A 20 3.65 -17.19 -13.62
C ASN A 20 2.57 -17.74 -12.70
N LYS A 21 1.51 -16.96 -12.44
CA LYS A 21 0.47 -17.26 -11.43
C LYS A 21 -0.93 -16.80 -11.88
N PRO A 22 -1.43 -17.21 -13.06
CA PRO A 22 -2.68 -16.69 -13.62
C PRO A 22 -3.91 -17.03 -12.77
N GLU A 23 -3.95 -18.22 -12.15
CA GLU A 23 -5.07 -18.62 -11.27
C GLU A 23 -5.12 -17.78 -10.00
N PHE A 24 -3.97 -17.57 -9.35
CA PHE A 24 -3.84 -16.66 -8.21
C PHE A 24 -4.29 -15.24 -8.60
N TYR A 25 -3.79 -14.75 -9.73
CA TYR A 25 -4.06 -13.39 -10.19
C TYR A 25 -5.53 -13.15 -10.54
N SER A 26 -6.22 -14.18 -11.05
CA SER A 26 -7.65 -14.11 -11.35
C SER A 26 -8.54 -13.85 -10.13
N LYS A 27 -8.01 -14.06 -8.91
CA LYS A 27 -8.71 -13.81 -7.65
C LYS A 27 -8.69 -12.34 -7.24
N PHE A 28 -7.85 -11.51 -7.87
CA PHE A 28 -7.81 -10.07 -7.59
C PHE A 28 -9.08 -9.43 -8.15
N ASN A 29 -9.60 -8.42 -7.46
CA ASN A 29 -10.77 -7.70 -7.95
C ASN A 29 -10.40 -6.94 -9.22
N LEU A 30 -11.33 -6.87 -10.17
CA LEU A 30 -11.15 -6.05 -11.37
C LEU A 30 -10.90 -4.59 -10.99
N GLY A 31 -10.07 -3.91 -11.79
CA GLY A 31 -9.82 -2.49 -11.62
C GLY A 31 -11.09 -1.67 -11.81
N LEU A 32 -11.17 -0.55 -11.11
CA LEU A 32 -12.29 0.38 -11.17
C LEU A 32 -12.15 1.34 -12.35
N SER A 33 -13.26 1.80 -12.91
CA SER A 33 -13.27 2.95 -13.78
C SER A 33 -13.08 4.25 -12.99
N SER A 34 -12.62 5.30 -13.68
CA SER A 34 -12.52 6.64 -13.07
C SER A 34 -13.87 7.14 -12.53
N ALA A 35 -14.98 6.74 -13.13
CA ALA A 35 -16.32 7.13 -12.69
C ALA A 35 -16.72 6.41 -11.39
N GLU A 36 -16.39 5.12 -11.27
CA GLU A 36 -16.61 4.35 -10.04
C GLU A 36 -15.76 4.89 -8.89
N ILE A 37 -14.47 5.16 -9.13
CA ILE A 37 -13.60 5.79 -8.12
C ILE A 37 -14.20 7.13 -7.67
N THR A 38 -14.59 7.99 -8.62
CA THR A 38 -15.21 9.29 -8.31
C THR A 38 -16.47 9.14 -7.46
N ALA A 39 -17.32 8.15 -7.77
CA ALA A 39 -18.55 7.90 -7.02
C ALA A 39 -18.26 7.41 -5.60
N LEU A 40 -17.31 6.49 -5.44
CA LEU A 40 -16.90 5.94 -4.13
C LEU A 40 -16.27 7.00 -3.24
N THR A 41 -15.47 7.90 -3.82
CA THR A 41 -14.76 8.94 -3.08
C THR A 41 -15.53 10.24 -2.96
N ALA A 42 -16.80 10.30 -3.38
CA ALA A 42 -17.57 11.55 -3.44
C ALA A 42 -17.73 12.23 -2.06
N ASN A 43 -17.78 11.44 -0.99
CA ASN A 43 -17.88 11.92 0.39
C ASN A 43 -16.55 11.85 1.15
N LEU A 44 -15.48 11.36 0.50
CA LEU A 44 -14.18 11.23 1.12
C LEU A 44 -13.61 12.63 1.39
N GLN A 45 -13.18 12.88 2.62
CA GLN A 45 -12.59 14.18 3.02
C GLN A 45 -11.14 14.35 2.51
N LEU A 46 -10.66 13.38 1.73
CA LEU A 46 -9.36 13.33 1.10
C LEU A 46 -9.51 13.36 -0.42
N LYS A 47 -8.59 14.06 -1.07
CA LYS A 47 -8.43 13.99 -2.51
C LYS A 47 -7.39 12.93 -2.84
N LEU A 48 -7.84 11.81 -3.41
CA LEU A 48 -6.92 10.73 -3.80
C LEU A 48 -5.88 11.23 -4.82
N PRO A 49 -4.57 11.03 -4.56
CA PRO A 49 -3.53 11.31 -5.53
C PRO A 49 -3.66 10.43 -6.77
N ASP A 50 -3.16 10.94 -7.91
CA ASP A 50 -3.20 10.26 -9.20
C ASP A 50 -2.62 8.83 -9.16
N GLU A 51 -1.60 8.58 -8.35
CA GLU A 51 -0.99 7.25 -8.21
C GLU A 51 -1.94 6.24 -7.56
N ILE A 52 -2.71 6.67 -6.56
CA ILE A 52 -3.72 5.82 -5.91
C ILE A 52 -4.85 5.53 -6.90
N VAL A 53 -5.30 6.55 -7.64
CA VAL A 53 -6.33 6.37 -8.69
C VAL A 53 -5.85 5.37 -9.74
N VAL A 54 -4.61 5.50 -10.24
CA VAL A 54 -4.04 4.57 -11.22
C VAL A 54 -3.94 3.15 -10.67
N LEU A 55 -3.53 2.99 -9.40
CA LEU A 55 -3.46 1.68 -8.76
C LEU A 55 -4.83 1.00 -8.67
N TYR A 56 -5.87 1.74 -8.26
CA TYR A 56 -7.24 1.21 -8.18
C TYR A 56 -7.88 0.98 -9.55
N MET A 57 -7.48 1.73 -10.57
CA MET A 57 -7.87 1.44 -11.96
C MET A 57 -7.23 0.17 -12.51
N TRP A 58 -6.09 -0.26 -11.96
CA TRP A 58 -5.46 -1.52 -12.31
C TRP A 58 -6.16 -2.71 -11.64
N ARG A 59 -6.26 -2.69 -10.30
CA ARG A 59 -6.99 -3.71 -9.51
C ARG A 59 -7.65 -3.07 -8.30
N ASN A 60 -8.88 -3.48 -7.99
CA ASN A 60 -9.58 -3.02 -6.78
C ASN A 60 -9.23 -3.87 -5.55
N GLY A 61 -7.94 -4.03 -5.29
CA GLY A 61 -7.47 -4.88 -4.20
C GLY A 61 -7.81 -6.36 -4.38
N THR A 62 -7.88 -7.03 -3.24
CA THR A 62 -8.11 -8.47 -3.09
C THR A 62 -9.35 -8.73 -2.25
N PRO A 63 -10.06 -9.86 -2.44
CA PRO A 63 -11.27 -10.18 -1.70
C PRO A 63 -11.09 -10.21 -0.17
N LYS A 64 -12.07 -9.66 0.56
CA LYS A 64 -12.06 -9.56 2.04
C LYS A 64 -11.96 -10.91 2.77
N ASN A 65 -12.48 -11.97 2.17
CA ASN A 65 -12.61 -13.29 2.77
C ASN A 65 -11.47 -14.27 2.41
N TRP A 66 -10.43 -13.81 1.70
CA TRP A 66 -9.33 -14.66 1.28
C TRP A 66 -8.01 -14.15 1.84
N SER A 67 -7.18 -15.05 2.35
CA SER A 67 -5.77 -14.80 2.66
C SER A 67 -4.96 -14.67 1.36
N ILE A 68 -5.28 -13.68 0.54
CA ILE A 68 -4.53 -13.35 -0.69
C ILE A 68 -3.67 -12.14 -0.37
N GLU A 69 -2.38 -12.41 -0.19
CA GLU A 69 -1.38 -11.37 -0.01
C GLU A 69 -0.99 -10.79 -1.36
N PHE A 70 -0.88 -9.46 -1.44
CA PHE A 70 -0.36 -8.80 -2.63
C PHE A 70 1.17 -8.75 -2.61
N PHE A 71 1.75 -8.59 -1.42
CA PHE A 71 3.17 -8.73 -1.10
C PHE A 71 3.26 -9.25 0.35
N PRO A 72 4.44 -9.71 0.83
CA PRO A 72 4.53 -10.51 2.05
C PRO A 72 3.77 -9.91 3.23
N HIS A 73 2.80 -10.64 3.77
CA HIS A 73 1.94 -10.26 4.91
C HIS A 73 0.90 -9.17 4.66
N TYR A 74 0.88 -8.54 3.50
CA TYR A 74 0.00 -7.41 3.22
C TYR A 74 -1.07 -7.73 2.19
N ARG A 75 -2.31 -7.47 2.57
CA ARG A 75 -3.46 -7.49 1.67
C ARG A 75 -3.62 -6.14 1.00
N PHE A 76 -3.85 -6.11 -0.31
CA PHE A 76 -4.29 -4.89 -1.00
C PHE A 76 -5.81 -4.73 -0.81
N LEU A 77 -6.23 -3.67 -0.11
CA LEU A 77 -7.62 -3.42 0.23
C LEU A 77 -8.41 -2.94 -1.00
N PRO A 78 -9.64 -3.46 -1.24
CA PRO A 78 -10.62 -2.79 -2.09
C PRO A 78 -10.86 -1.35 -1.63
N LEU A 79 -11.12 -0.43 -2.56
CA LEU A 79 -11.22 1.00 -2.27
C LEU A 79 -12.32 1.30 -1.25
N GLU A 80 -13.46 0.61 -1.35
CA GLU A 80 -14.58 0.73 -0.44
C GLU A 80 -14.19 0.34 0.99
N GLU A 81 -13.33 -0.66 1.13
CA GLU A 81 -12.81 -1.11 2.41
C GLU A 81 -11.75 -0.16 2.96
N ALA A 82 -10.86 0.36 2.11
CA ALA A 82 -9.90 1.40 2.49
C ALA A 82 -10.60 2.68 3.00
N ILE A 83 -11.70 3.09 2.35
CA ILE A 83 -12.52 4.23 2.78
C ILE A 83 -13.22 3.92 4.11
N ALA A 84 -13.79 2.72 4.28
CA ALA A 84 -14.41 2.34 5.54
C ALA A 84 -13.39 2.34 6.69
N TYR A 85 -12.21 1.77 6.46
CA TYR A 85 -11.12 1.74 7.43
C TYR A 85 -10.64 3.15 7.81
N TYR A 86 -10.55 4.06 6.84
CA TYR A 86 -10.19 5.46 7.09
C TYR A 86 -11.11 6.13 8.13
N TYR A 87 -12.43 5.96 7.98
CA TYR A 87 -13.39 6.51 8.93
C TYR A 87 -13.40 5.76 10.26
N GLU A 88 -13.28 4.43 10.23
CA GLU A 88 -13.19 3.60 11.44
C GLU A 88 -12.03 4.05 12.33
N MET A 89 -10.85 4.30 11.76
CA MET A 89 -9.69 4.77 12.55
C MET A 89 -9.86 6.17 13.13
N ILE A 90 -10.57 7.06 12.41
CA ILE A 90 -10.94 8.38 12.92
C ILE A 90 -11.89 8.25 14.11
N ASP A 91 -12.95 7.45 13.96
CA ASP A 91 -13.96 7.24 14.99
C ASP A 91 -13.35 6.56 16.22
N ASP A 92 -12.56 5.49 16.04
CA ASP A 92 -11.87 4.79 17.13
C ASP A 92 -10.90 5.71 17.90
N THR A 93 -10.22 6.61 17.20
CA THR A 93 -9.34 7.60 17.85
C THR A 93 -10.13 8.56 18.72
N ILE A 94 -11.28 9.03 18.24
CA ILE A 94 -12.16 9.94 18.98
C ILE A 94 -12.79 9.23 20.18
N ASP A 95 -13.32 8.03 19.98
CA ASP A 95 -13.98 7.22 21.02
C ASP A 95 -12.99 6.77 22.10
N GLY A 96 -11.72 6.54 21.73
CA GLY A 96 -10.62 6.29 22.66
C GLY A 96 -10.17 7.53 23.46
N GLY A 97 -10.74 8.70 23.20
CA GLY A 97 -10.37 9.97 23.84
C GLY A 97 -9.10 10.61 23.28
N GLY A 98 -8.61 10.11 22.14
CA GLY A 98 -7.52 10.70 21.38
C GLY A 98 -7.94 11.94 20.60
N GLN A 99 -6.97 12.59 19.95
CA GLN A 99 -7.22 13.70 19.05
C GLN A 99 -6.81 13.29 17.63
N VAL A 100 -7.70 13.53 16.66
CA VAL A 100 -7.34 13.35 15.26
C VAL A 100 -6.66 14.62 14.77
N ILE A 101 -5.41 14.48 14.37
CA ILE A 101 -4.57 15.61 13.97
C ILE A 101 -4.78 15.98 12.51
N ASP A 102 -4.48 17.23 12.18
CA ASP A 102 -4.37 17.68 10.80
C ASP A 102 -2.92 17.62 10.32
N GLY A 103 -2.72 17.21 9.06
CA GLY A 103 -1.39 17.09 8.47
C GLY A 103 -0.66 15.78 8.82
N PHE A 104 0.66 15.77 8.71
CA PHE A 104 1.47 14.57 8.79
C PHE A 104 2.68 14.78 9.67
N ASP A 105 2.82 13.96 10.70
CA ASP A 105 3.93 14.00 11.62
C ASP A 105 4.28 12.58 12.07
N LEU A 106 5.50 12.15 11.74
CA LEU A 106 6.03 10.83 12.10
C LEU A 106 6.44 10.73 13.58
N SER A 107 6.52 11.86 14.29
CA SER A 107 6.89 11.91 15.71
C SER A 107 5.71 11.69 16.66
N ILE A 108 4.49 11.61 16.12
CA ILE A 108 3.28 11.47 16.90
C ILE A 108 2.96 10.00 17.15
N HIS A 109 2.77 9.65 18.42
CA HIS A 109 2.51 8.30 18.90
C HIS A 109 1.02 8.07 19.14
N CYS A 110 0.47 7.04 18.49
CA CYS A 110 -0.91 6.56 18.66
C CYS A 110 -2.05 7.55 18.32
N GLU A 111 -1.75 8.73 17.77
CA GLU A 111 -2.79 9.63 17.25
C GLU A 111 -3.00 9.38 15.75
N TRP A 112 -4.26 9.31 15.31
CA TRP A 112 -4.58 9.20 13.90
C TRP A 112 -4.62 10.57 13.23
N SER A 113 -4.32 10.62 11.94
CA SER A 113 -4.39 11.84 11.15
C SER A 113 -5.47 11.74 10.07
N TYR A 114 -6.14 12.86 9.81
CA TYR A 114 -7.01 13.00 8.64
C TYR A 114 -6.29 12.75 7.32
N SER A 115 -4.96 12.84 7.28
CA SER A 115 -4.11 12.60 6.10
C SER A 115 -3.66 11.14 5.93
N TYR A 116 -4.02 10.22 6.83
CA TYR A 116 -3.58 8.83 6.76
C TYR A 116 -4.60 7.98 6.02
N PHE A 117 -4.21 7.40 4.89
CA PHE A 117 -5.10 6.56 4.09
C PHE A 117 -4.48 5.17 3.86
N THR A 118 -5.05 4.16 4.51
CA THR A 118 -4.56 2.77 4.45
C THR A 118 -5.10 2.07 3.21
N ILE A 119 -4.20 1.63 2.33
CA ILE A 119 -4.55 0.81 1.16
C ILE A 119 -3.95 -0.60 1.23
N PHE A 120 -2.92 -0.81 2.05
CA PHE A 120 -2.34 -2.12 2.30
C PHE A 120 -2.46 -2.45 3.79
N TYR A 121 -3.11 -3.56 4.08
CA TYR A 121 -3.44 -3.94 5.45
C TYR A 121 -2.69 -5.20 5.87
N SER A 122 -2.07 -5.10 7.05
CA SER A 122 -1.54 -6.20 7.84
C SER A 122 -1.77 -5.88 9.33
N ILE A 123 -1.17 -6.63 10.25
CA ILE A 123 -1.13 -6.26 11.68
C ILE A 123 -0.47 -4.89 11.85
N ASP A 124 0.61 -4.64 11.10
CA ASP A 124 1.29 -3.35 10.98
C ASP A 124 0.81 -2.69 9.67
N PRO A 125 -0.16 -1.78 9.68
CA PRO A 125 -0.73 -1.26 8.44
C PRO A 125 0.24 -0.32 7.73
N ILE A 126 0.19 -0.32 6.39
CA ILE A 126 0.83 0.71 5.58
C ILE A 126 -0.18 1.80 5.24
N ILE A 127 0.15 3.01 5.66
CA ILE A 127 -0.60 4.21 5.34
C ILE A 127 0.07 4.92 4.16
N ILE A 128 -0.76 5.52 3.31
CA ILE A 128 -0.33 6.50 2.33
C ILE A 128 -0.69 7.86 2.88
N LYS A 129 0.29 8.76 2.98
CA LYS A 129 0.04 10.15 3.31
C LYS A 129 -0.67 10.81 2.14
N ILE A 130 -1.86 11.34 2.40
CA ILE A 130 -2.64 12.15 1.47
C ILE A 130 -2.79 13.55 2.08
N ASP A 131 -2.16 14.53 1.44
CA ASP A 131 -2.39 15.92 1.78
C ASP A 131 -3.79 16.35 1.31
N LYS A 132 -4.43 17.27 2.04
CA LYS A 132 -5.73 17.87 1.65
C LYS A 132 -5.65 18.56 0.28
N GLU A 133 -4.48 19.08 -0.05
CA GLU A 133 -4.13 19.59 -1.37
C GLU A 133 -3.41 18.51 -2.17
N ALA A 134 -3.67 18.43 -3.48
CA ALA A 134 -2.99 17.46 -4.33
C ALA A 134 -1.50 17.79 -4.43
N THR A 135 -0.67 17.11 -3.63
CA THR A 135 0.79 17.23 -3.70
C THR A 135 1.37 16.23 -4.71
N ALA A 136 2.59 16.51 -5.18
CA ALA A 136 3.28 15.67 -6.14
C ALA A 136 3.86 14.38 -5.53
N THR A 137 3.80 14.25 -4.19
CA THR A 137 4.40 13.15 -3.43
C THR A 137 3.32 12.34 -2.74
N THR A 138 3.54 11.02 -2.66
CA THR A 138 2.64 10.03 -2.04
C THR A 138 3.43 9.18 -1.05
N PRO A 139 3.90 9.76 0.08
CA PRO A 139 4.72 9.04 1.03
C PRO A 139 4.03 7.77 1.54
N VAL A 140 4.78 6.68 1.57
CA VAL A 140 4.37 5.36 2.08
C VAL A 140 5.01 5.17 3.43
N VAL A 141 4.19 4.95 4.45
CA VAL A 141 4.62 4.86 5.85
C VAL A 141 4.07 3.57 6.44
N GLU A 142 4.92 2.87 7.19
CA GLU A 142 4.54 1.69 7.96
C GLU A 142 4.28 2.13 9.41
N ILE A 143 3.14 1.72 9.96
CA ILE A 143 2.79 1.95 11.36
C ILE A 143 3.04 0.65 12.11
N PHE A 144 3.89 0.69 13.13
CA PHE A 144 4.16 -0.46 14.00
C PHE A 144 3.11 -0.53 15.10
N ALA A 145 2.32 -1.59 15.13
CA ALA A 145 1.22 -1.73 16.06
C ALA A 145 1.68 -1.89 17.52
N GLU A 146 2.88 -2.43 17.75
CA GLU A 146 3.40 -2.69 19.09
C GLU A 146 3.69 -1.40 19.89
N ASP A 147 4.19 -0.35 19.23
CA ASP A 147 4.62 0.90 19.88
C ASP A 147 4.01 2.17 19.25
N CYS A 148 3.07 1.99 18.31
CA CYS A 148 2.45 3.04 17.51
C CYS A 148 3.46 3.95 16.79
N SER A 149 4.68 3.49 16.52
CA SER A 149 5.67 4.28 15.79
C SER A 149 5.38 4.28 14.29
N ALA A 150 5.74 5.38 13.62
CA ALA A 150 5.55 5.56 12.19
C ALA A 150 6.90 5.68 11.50
N THR A 151 7.17 4.84 10.50
CA THR A 151 8.41 4.90 9.72
C THR A 151 8.13 5.15 8.26
N LEU A 152 8.74 6.21 7.70
CA LEU A 152 8.74 6.45 6.27
C LEU A 152 9.49 5.32 5.55
N LYS A 153 8.79 4.60 4.68
CA LYS A 153 9.36 3.50 3.88
C LYS A 153 9.70 3.95 2.47
N TYR A 154 8.84 4.77 1.86
CA TYR A 154 9.04 5.29 0.51
C TYR A 154 8.53 6.72 0.37
N ASN A 155 9.23 7.54 -0.41
CA ASN A 155 8.82 8.92 -0.67
C ASN A 155 7.62 9.00 -1.62
N THR A 156 7.41 7.96 -2.44
CA THR A 156 6.29 7.86 -3.37
C THR A 156 5.76 6.43 -3.46
N LEU A 157 4.46 6.29 -3.67
CA LEU A 157 3.82 5.02 -3.99
C LEU A 157 4.37 4.44 -5.29
N SER A 158 4.72 5.26 -6.28
CA SER A 158 5.46 4.79 -7.47
C SER A 158 6.75 4.03 -7.14
N ASN A 159 7.57 4.52 -6.20
CA ASN A 159 8.79 3.82 -5.78
C ASN A 159 8.48 2.52 -5.06
N PHE A 160 7.45 2.53 -4.20
CA PHE A 160 7.03 1.32 -3.49
C PHE A 160 6.52 0.24 -4.45
N ILE A 161 5.67 0.59 -5.42
CA ILE A 161 5.20 -0.35 -6.44
C ILE A 161 6.36 -0.81 -7.35
N SER A 162 7.34 0.06 -7.64
CA SER A 162 8.54 -0.34 -8.39
C SER A 162 9.34 -1.40 -7.63
N PHE A 163 9.52 -1.21 -6.33
CA PHE A 163 10.16 -2.17 -5.44
C PHE A 163 9.43 -3.53 -5.46
N ILE A 164 8.10 -3.54 -5.25
CA ILE A 164 7.30 -4.77 -5.29
C ILE A 164 7.44 -5.46 -6.66
N THR A 165 7.40 -4.69 -7.74
CA THR A 165 7.56 -5.20 -9.11
C THR A 165 8.91 -5.88 -9.30
N GLU A 166 9.99 -5.24 -8.88
CA GLU A 166 11.34 -5.80 -8.99
C GLU A 166 11.46 -7.09 -8.16
N CYS A 167 10.88 -7.14 -6.94
CA CYS A 167 10.89 -8.35 -6.12
C CYS A 167 10.20 -9.54 -6.80
N TYR A 168 9.12 -9.31 -7.54
CA TYR A 168 8.48 -10.36 -8.35
C TYR A 168 9.32 -10.73 -9.58
N GLU A 169 9.77 -9.75 -10.37
CA GLU A 169 10.57 -10.00 -11.59
C GLU A 169 11.89 -10.74 -11.28
N THR A 170 12.41 -10.60 -10.06
CA THR A 170 13.65 -11.21 -9.59
C THR A 170 13.48 -12.47 -8.75
N GLU A 171 12.24 -12.96 -8.60
CA GLU A 171 11.87 -14.17 -7.83
C GLU A 171 12.19 -14.11 -6.32
N VAL A 172 12.44 -12.90 -5.79
CA VAL A 172 12.58 -12.66 -4.35
C VAL A 172 11.24 -12.84 -3.65
N PHE A 173 10.15 -12.45 -4.32
CA PHE A 173 8.80 -12.79 -3.91
C PHE A 173 8.35 -14.07 -4.61
N GLN A 174 7.90 -15.05 -3.80
CA GLN A 174 7.29 -16.27 -4.29
C GLN A 174 5.92 -16.47 -3.69
N ILE A 175 4.96 -16.86 -4.54
CA ILE A 175 3.59 -17.11 -4.13
C ILE A 175 3.40 -18.60 -3.87
N THR A 176 3.04 -18.92 -2.63
CA THR A 176 2.65 -20.25 -2.18
C THR A 176 1.14 -20.28 -1.94
N GLU A 177 0.44 -21.17 -2.62
CA GLU A 177 -1.02 -21.31 -2.51
C GLU A 177 -1.37 -22.56 -1.69
N ASN A 178 -2.38 -22.43 -0.84
CA ASN A 178 -3.00 -23.54 -0.14
C ASN A 178 -4.53 -23.40 -0.18
N LYS A 179 -5.24 -24.32 0.46
CA LYS A 179 -6.72 -24.32 0.47
C LYS A 179 -7.36 -23.10 1.16
N PHE A 180 -6.59 -22.31 1.89
CA PHE A 180 -7.03 -21.14 2.65
C PHE A 180 -6.68 -19.80 1.96
N GLY A 181 -5.85 -19.81 0.91
CA GLY A 181 -5.44 -18.61 0.21
C GLY A 181 -4.06 -18.74 -0.44
N GLY A 182 -3.43 -17.61 -0.76
CA GLY A 182 -2.05 -17.58 -1.21
C GLY A 182 -1.27 -16.47 -0.53
N PHE A 183 -0.13 -16.84 0.03
CA PHE A 183 0.77 -15.97 0.76
C PHE A 183 2.04 -15.74 -0.05
N VAL A 184 2.69 -14.62 0.19
CA VAL A 184 3.90 -14.22 -0.51
C VAL A 184 5.08 -14.33 0.46
N GLU A 185 6.08 -15.12 0.09
CA GLU A 185 7.27 -15.33 0.90
C GLU A 185 8.47 -14.57 0.32
N VAL A 186 9.32 -14.06 1.21
CA VAL A 186 10.65 -13.55 0.84
C VAL A 186 11.65 -14.70 0.86
N THR A 187 12.11 -15.12 -0.30
CA THR A 187 13.00 -16.30 -0.44
C THR A 187 14.48 -15.96 -0.31
N ASP A 188 14.87 -14.73 -0.64
CA ASP A 188 16.24 -14.24 -0.52
C ASP A 188 16.25 -12.87 0.17
N ARG A 189 16.51 -12.88 1.48
CA ARG A 189 16.54 -11.66 2.31
C ARG A 189 17.69 -10.72 1.95
N SER A 190 18.84 -11.25 1.51
CA SER A 190 19.98 -10.42 1.11
C SER A 190 19.67 -9.66 -0.17
N ARG A 191 19.07 -10.34 -1.16
CA ARG A 191 18.65 -9.69 -2.40
C ARG A 191 17.47 -8.75 -2.17
N TYR A 192 16.53 -9.09 -1.30
CA TYR A 192 15.46 -8.19 -0.87
C TYR A 192 16.01 -6.86 -0.35
N ALA A 193 16.98 -6.91 0.58
CA ALA A 193 17.60 -5.70 1.13
C ALA A 193 18.33 -4.86 0.06
N LEU A 194 18.99 -5.52 -0.89
CA LEU A 194 19.64 -4.82 -2.02
C LEU A 194 18.63 -4.13 -2.95
N ILE A 195 17.49 -4.76 -3.23
CA ILE A 195 16.42 -4.16 -4.04
C ILE A 195 15.80 -2.99 -3.27
N TYR A 196 15.53 -3.17 -1.97
CA TYR A 196 15.01 -2.11 -1.09
C TYR A 196 15.90 -0.86 -1.16
N ALA A 197 17.22 -1.06 -1.06
CA ALA A 197 18.22 -0.01 -1.13
C ALA A 197 18.23 0.80 -2.44
N GLN A 198 17.82 0.21 -3.55
CA GLN A 198 17.81 0.88 -4.86
C GLN A 198 16.69 1.91 -4.98
N PHE A 199 15.53 1.63 -4.37
CA PHE A 199 14.34 2.47 -4.56
C PHE A 199 14.24 3.61 -3.56
N GLU A 200 14.88 3.49 -2.39
CA GLU A 200 14.95 4.57 -1.38
C GLU A 200 16.31 4.60 -0.66
N PRO A 201 17.41 4.89 -1.39
CA PRO A 201 18.76 4.89 -0.83
C PRO A 201 18.95 5.90 0.31
N SER A 202 18.14 6.96 0.36
CA SER A 202 18.20 8.00 1.40
C SER A 202 17.67 7.58 2.76
N LEU A 203 16.98 6.44 2.84
CA LEU A 203 16.49 5.87 4.11
C LEU A 203 17.46 4.84 4.69
N ILE A 204 18.57 4.56 3.99
CA ILE A 204 19.67 3.73 4.50
C ILE A 204 20.67 4.64 5.19
N SER A 205 20.29 5.10 6.38
CA SER A 205 21.25 5.62 7.35
C SER A 205 20.79 5.22 8.75
N GLU A 206 21.68 4.52 9.46
CA GLU A 206 21.67 4.25 10.91
C GLU A 206 21.06 2.93 11.46
N GLU A 207 21.25 1.78 10.80
CA GLU A 207 21.09 0.47 11.48
C GLU A 207 22.32 -0.46 11.39
N ASN A 208 23.50 0.07 11.03
CA ASN A 208 24.77 -0.69 11.08
C ASN A 208 25.90 0.10 11.76
N GLN A 209 25.69 0.56 12.99
CA GLN A 209 26.77 0.88 13.93
C GLN A 209 26.54 0.21 15.28
#